data_AF-A0A7S6URP0-F1
#
_entry.id   AF-A0A7S6URP0-F1
#
_cell.length_a   1.000
_cell.length_b   1.000
_cell.length_c   1.000
_cell.angle_alpha   90.00
_cell.angle_beta   90.00
_cell.angle_gamma   90.00
#
_symmetry.space_group_name_H-M   'P 1'
#
loop_
_entity.id
_entity.type
_entity.pdbx_description
1 polymer ?
#
loop_
_entity_poly.entity_id
_entity_poly.type
_entity_poly.pdbx_seq_one_letter_code
_entity_poly.pdbx_strand_id
1 'polypeptide(L)'
;MVWRVTPCSADFRSRRPHSVIAQRHEGFRAREIAGAWCLGDWSGTLLRRAIQIPVKERSQVRRILKWAAWILLAVVAITVVLWLVSRYRGPSATQTAALALMQDRAPLPPGENAFPAIWLLDYDVPREQLQAVAEADVAQSSVTMTPAGDGLVVESQRAALTGFEQQRPSREDAQLFCNGGDIDCLARVRADLGAYEGLIARHRGLLDRVAALQDYGYYRSPPSAQSHAMLPPLQPAGYELTRVAWQFANGDVDGALAGACNGVQTWRRLGANSDALLMRSVADGYTDRYIRLLAGMLKEVGPTHELPTSCATAFAAPTVADASLCEAMRGEFVVSTHHIRQLVTDPETITGKIPAPSPKTLVWDPDKSLGILAEGHSWACSESTASNLVNDVRVDHGQNRQSLWRLECVANPSGCILADIAFPAYYNYQWKAQDHAARMELMGALLWLRTNATADEPLEPQLMAYWQQHRRGNRELRLADDGRTVALQLYADGPEKWWSLPLFPAAE
;
A
#
# COMPACT_ATOMS: atom_id res chain seq x y z
N MET A 1 25.18 69.60 -2.72
CA MET A 1 25.87 68.65 -3.61
C MET A 1 24.92 67.50 -3.90
N VAL A 2 24.71 67.24 -5.18
CA VAL A 2 23.66 66.40 -5.77
C VAL A 2 24.29 65.07 -6.23
N TRP A 3 23.41 64.09 -6.48
CA TRP A 3 23.55 62.89 -7.35
C TRP A 3 24.01 61.61 -6.65
N ARG A 4 23.67 60.41 -7.14
CA ARG A 4 22.54 59.77 -7.84
C ARG A 4 23.01 58.30 -7.95
N VAL A 5 22.09 57.34 -7.98
CA VAL A 5 22.39 55.90 -8.09
C VAL A 5 22.44 55.46 -9.55
N THR A 6 23.36 54.55 -9.91
CA THR A 6 23.24 53.27 -10.72
C THR A 6 24.63 52.87 -11.32
N PRO A 7 24.82 51.67 -11.92
CA PRO A 7 25.21 50.40 -11.26
C PRO A 7 26.41 49.70 -11.97
N CYS A 8 26.79 48.47 -11.58
CA CYS A 8 27.34 47.51 -12.55
C CYS A 8 27.17 46.04 -12.11
N SER A 9 26.80 45.25 -13.10
CA SER A 9 26.46 43.82 -13.15
C SER A 9 27.69 42.90 -13.15
N ALA A 10 27.49 41.63 -12.75
CA ALA A 10 28.27 40.51 -13.31
C ALA A 10 27.41 39.25 -13.45
N ASP A 11 27.57 38.67 -14.63
CA ASP A 11 26.83 37.67 -15.40
C ASP A 11 26.87 36.23 -14.83
N PHE A 12 25.84 35.43 -15.15
CA PHE A 12 25.72 34.01 -14.79
C PHE A 12 25.63 33.19 -16.09
N ARG A 13 26.65 32.38 -16.40
CA ARG A 13 26.56 31.35 -17.46
C ARG A 13 27.09 29.98 -17.02
N SER A 14 26.20 29.02 -17.23
CA SER A 14 26.30 27.57 -17.46
C SER A 14 27.63 26.82 -17.30
N ARG A 15 27.55 25.64 -16.65
CA ARG A 15 27.85 24.29 -17.19
C ARG A 15 27.63 23.19 -16.13
N ARG A 16 26.84 22.15 -16.47
CA ARG A 16 27.03 20.74 -16.04
C ARG A 16 27.87 20.04 -17.15
N PRO A 17 28.29 18.74 -17.11
CA PRO A 17 27.96 17.62 -16.21
C PRO A 17 29.13 16.66 -15.82
N HIS A 18 28.79 15.59 -15.08
CA HIS A 18 29.34 14.21 -15.04
C HIS A 18 29.80 13.65 -13.67
N SER A 19 28.95 12.73 -13.17
CA SER A 19 29.20 11.36 -12.64
C SER A 19 30.56 10.94 -12.06
N VAL A 20 30.53 10.20 -10.93
CA VAL A 20 31.07 8.83 -10.69
C VAL A 20 31.60 8.61 -9.25
N ILE A 21 30.91 7.71 -8.51
CA ILE A 21 31.36 6.55 -7.70
C ILE A 21 32.36 6.68 -6.50
N ALA A 22 31.92 6.02 -5.41
CA ALA A 22 32.64 5.21 -4.40
C ALA A 22 33.34 5.81 -3.15
N GLN A 23 32.80 5.33 -2.02
CA GLN A 23 33.42 4.56 -0.92
C GLN A 23 34.53 5.13 -0.02
N ARG A 24 34.35 4.78 1.28
CA ARG A 24 35.37 4.52 2.34
C ARG A 24 36.15 5.73 2.84
N HIS A 25 36.69 5.78 4.06
CA HIS A 25 36.53 5.15 5.39
C HIS A 25 37.43 6.03 6.27
N GLU A 26 37.13 6.14 7.57
CA GLU A 26 38.08 6.44 8.66
C GLU A 26 38.78 7.82 8.76
N GLY A 27 39.11 8.16 10.01
CA GLY A 27 40.42 8.76 10.28
C GLY A 27 40.44 10.13 10.95
N PHE A 28 40.13 10.14 12.24
CA PHE A 28 40.59 11.16 13.18
C PHE A 28 42.13 11.28 13.12
N ARG A 29 42.70 12.46 12.86
CA ARG A 29 43.94 12.96 13.50
C ARG A 29 44.25 14.41 13.14
N ALA A 30 44.55 15.17 14.18
CA ALA A 30 45.09 16.51 14.17
C ALA A 30 46.44 16.60 13.44
N ARG A 31 46.68 17.69 12.72
CA ARG A 31 48.01 18.27 12.50
C ARG A 31 47.95 19.78 12.51
N GLU A 32 48.83 20.34 13.33
CA GLU A 32 49.26 21.72 13.39
C GLU A 32 49.78 22.20 12.03
N ILE A 33 49.47 23.45 11.67
CA ILE A 33 50.35 24.27 10.84
C ILE A 33 50.45 25.63 11.52
N ALA A 34 51.59 25.84 12.16
CA ALA A 34 52.10 27.15 12.54
C ALA A 34 52.54 27.89 11.28
N GLY A 35 52.04 29.12 11.10
CA GLY A 35 52.48 30.07 10.08
C GLY A 35 52.63 31.44 10.73
N ALA A 36 53.88 31.79 11.04
CA ALA A 36 54.29 33.02 11.68
C ALA A 36 54.10 34.25 10.78
N TRP A 37 53.62 35.36 11.33
CA TRP A 37 53.86 36.71 10.80
C TRP A 37 54.08 37.72 11.95
N CYS A 38 55.33 38.19 11.97
CA CYS A 38 55.90 39.46 12.43
C CYS A 38 55.23 40.25 13.57
N LEU A 39 55.91 40.24 14.72
CA LEU A 39 55.83 41.25 15.78
C LEU A 39 56.32 42.61 15.26
N GLY A 40 55.37 43.53 15.06
CA GLY A 40 55.61 44.96 15.03
C GLY A 40 55.40 45.54 16.42
N ASP A 41 56.50 46.03 16.99
CA ASP A 41 56.60 46.70 18.28
C ASP A 41 55.73 47.97 18.31
N TRP A 42 54.70 47.98 19.15
CA TRP A 42 54.02 49.20 19.61
C TRP A 42 53.87 49.13 21.12
N SER A 43 54.99 49.35 21.79
CA SER A 43 55.03 49.81 23.17
C SER A 43 54.14 51.05 23.35
N GLY A 44 53.17 50.93 24.28
CA GLY A 44 52.66 52.08 25.04
C GLY A 44 51.55 52.90 24.39
N THR A 45 50.29 52.44 24.48
CA THR A 45 49.11 53.22 24.97
C THR A 45 47.76 52.54 24.67
N LEU A 46 47.55 51.27 25.06
CA LEU A 46 46.20 50.66 24.88
C LEU A 46 45.78 49.68 25.99
N LEU A 47 46.31 49.83 27.20
CA LEU A 47 45.92 49.00 28.36
C LEU A 47 45.17 49.77 29.47
N ARG A 48 44.63 50.96 29.16
CA ARG A 48 43.67 51.69 30.02
C ARG A 48 42.62 52.45 29.22
N ARG A 49 41.89 51.77 28.34
CA ARG A 49 40.51 52.18 28.02
C ARG A 49 39.56 51.20 28.65
N ALA A 50 39.25 51.52 29.91
CA ALA A 50 38.10 51.00 30.61
C ALA A 50 36.89 50.96 29.68
N ILE A 51 36.17 49.84 29.75
CA ILE A 51 34.83 49.64 29.21
C ILE A 51 33.89 50.64 29.92
N GLN A 52 33.94 51.90 29.51
CA GLN A 52 32.91 52.90 29.80
C GLN A 52 31.95 52.89 28.62
N ILE A 53 31.06 51.90 28.61
CA ILE A 53 29.80 52.02 27.88
C ILE A 53 29.08 53.24 28.48
N PRO A 54 28.82 54.32 27.71
CA PRO A 54 28.17 55.52 28.23
C PRO A 54 26.84 55.15 28.93
N VAL A 55 26.55 55.78 30.07
CA VAL A 55 25.35 55.53 30.90
C VAL A 55 24.04 55.63 30.08
N LYS A 56 24.05 56.42 28.99
CA LYS A 56 22.95 56.56 28.03
C LYS A 56 22.67 55.28 27.22
N GLU A 57 23.70 54.51 26.85
CA GLU A 57 23.55 53.23 26.12
C GLU A 57 23.05 52.10 27.03
N ARG A 58 23.47 52.05 28.31
CA ARG A 58 22.94 51.07 29.28
C ARG A 58 21.43 51.21 29.48
N SER A 59 20.89 52.44 29.43
CA SER A 59 19.46 52.70 29.53
C SER A 59 18.66 52.19 28.31
N GLN A 60 19.23 52.31 27.11
CA GLN A 60 18.61 51.83 25.87
C GLN A 60 18.64 50.29 25.79
N VAL A 61 19.76 49.65 26.13
CA VAL A 61 19.87 48.19 26.15
C VAL A 61 18.88 47.56 27.14
N ARG A 62 18.72 48.13 28.34
CA ARG A 62 17.73 47.66 29.32
C ARG A 62 16.29 47.82 28.83
N ARG A 63 16.01 48.87 28.05
CA ARG A 63 14.68 49.09 27.44
C ARG A 63 14.40 48.07 26.34
N ILE A 64 15.38 47.80 25.48
CA ILE A 64 15.30 46.77 24.42
C ILE A 64 15.10 45.38 25.03
N LEU A 65 15.89 45.00 26.03
CA LEU A 65 15.73 43.71 26.73
C LEU A 65 14.37 43.59 27.42
N LYS A 66 13.86 44.66 28.02
CA LYS A 66 12.51 44.68 28.62
C LYS A 66 11.43 44.46 27.55
N TRP A 67 11.51 45.14 26.40
CA TRP A 67 10.57 44.94 25.30
C TRP A 67 10.69 43.53 24.70
N ALA A 68 11.90 43.02 24.51
CA ALA A 68 12.12 41.65 24.05
C ALA A 68 11.52 40.61 25.02
N ALA A 69 11.67 40.82 26.34
CA ALA A 69 11.06 39.98 27.35
C ALA A 69 9.52 40.05 27.34
N TRP A 70 8.94 41.24 27.16
CA TRP A 70 7.48 41.40 27.01
C TRP A 70 6.94 40.75 25.74
N ILE A 71 7.65 40.89 24.62
CA ILE A 71 7.30 40.24 23.36
C ILE A 71 7.37 38.72 23.54
N LEU A 72 8.45 38.19 24.14
CA LEU A 72 8.57 36.76 24.42
C LEU A 72 7.43 36.26 25.31
N LEU A 73 7.11 36.99 26.39
CA LEU A 73 6.01 36.63 27.29
C LEU A 73 4.66 36.66 26.57
N ALA A 74 4.41 37.67 25.73
CA ALA A 74 3.20 37.76 24.93
C ALA A 74 3.09 36.58 23.93
N VAL A 75 4.19 36.22 23.26
CA VAL A 75 4.24 35.06 22.36
C VAL A 75 3.95 33.77 23.12
N VAL A 76 4.59 33.54 24.26
CA VAL A 76 4.34 32.37 25.11
C VAL A 76 2.88 32.32 25.57
N ALA A 77 2.32 33.44 26.02
CA ALA A 77 0.92 33.51 26.42
C ALA A 77 -0.03 33.17 25.26
N ILE A 78 0.22 33.71 24.06
CA ILE A 78 -0.55 33.38 22.86
C ILE A 78 -0.43 31.89 22.52
N THR A 79 0.77 31.31 22.55
CA THR A 79 0.98 29.88 22.29
C THR A 79 0.22 29.01 23.29
N VAL A 80 0.25 29.35 24.58
CA VAL A 80 -0.48 28.61 25.62
C VAL A 80 -1.99 28.73 25.40
N VAL A 81 -2.50 29.92 25.08
CA VAL A 81 -3.93 30.11 24.77
C VAL A 81 -4.34 29.29 23.54
N LEU A 82 -3.57 29.33 22.45
CA LEU A 82 -3.84 28.55 21.25
C LEU A 82 -3.80 27.04 21.53
N TRP A 83 -2.83 26.60 22.34
CA TRP A 83 -2.72 25.21 22.76
C TRP A 83 -3.93 24.79 23.62
N LEU A 84 -4.36 25.60 24.58
CA LEU A 84 -5.55 25.33 25.40
C LEU A 84 -6.83 25.28 24.55
N VAL A 85 -7.03 26.26 23.67
CA VAL A 85 -8.18 26.29 22.76
C VAL A 85 -8.15 25.05 21.86
N SER A 86 -6.99 24.69 21.30
CA SER A 86 -6.82 23.47 20.52
C SER A 86 -7.17 22.24 21.35
N ARG A 87 -6.60 22.10 22.55
CA ARG A 87 -6.73 20.94 23.43
C ARG A 87 -8.18 20.66 23.84
N TYR A 88 -8.94 21.70 24.19
CA TYR A 88 -10.31 21.55 24.68
C TYR A 88 -11.37 21.64 23.58
N ARG A 89 -11.01 22.03 22.36
CA ARG A 89 -11.90 21.94 21.21
C ARG A 89 -12.01 20.48 20.78
N GLY A 90 -13.24 19.95 20.74
CA GLY A 90 -13.51 18.63 20.17
C GLY A 90 -13.23 18.55 18.67
N PRO A 91 -13.50 17.38 18.03
CA PRO A 91 -13.38 17.22 16.58
C PRO A 91 -14.19 18.27 15.82
N SER A 92 -13.70 18.68 14.65
CA SER A 92 -14.47 19.55 13.75
C SER A 92 -15.73 18.82 13.24
N ALA A 93 -16.68 19.57 12.65
CA ALA A 93 -17.84 18.94 12.01
C ALA A 93 -17.44 17.97 10.88
N THR A 94 -16.38 18.29 10.12
CA THR A 94 -15.85 17.41 9.07
C THR A 94 -15.27 16.13 9.66
N GLN A 95 -14.51 16.23 10.76
CA GLN A 95 -13.96 15.06 11.46
C GLN A 95 -15.05 14.21 12.09
N THR A 96 -16.09 14.81 12.67
CA THR A 96 -17.23 14.06 13.22
C THR A 96 -17.98 13.29 12.15
N ALA A 97 -18.23 13.92 10.98
CA ALA A 97 -18.85 13.24 9.85
C ALA A 97 -17.97 12.11 9.30
N ALA A 98 -16.66 12.36 9.16
CA ALA A 98 -15.71 11.34 8.73
C ALA A 98 -15.61 10.18 9.73
N LEU A 99 -15.59 10.46 11.04
CA LEU A 99 -15.61 9.45 12.08
C LEU A 99 -16.84 8.55 11.96
N ALA A 100 -18.03 9.15 11.80
CA ALA A 100 -19.25 8.38 11.59
C ALA A 100 -19.17 7.51 10.33
N LEU A 101 -18.70 8.07 9.20
CA LEU A 101 -18.56 7.36 7.94
C LEU A 101 -17.58 6.18 8.00
N MET A 102 -16.46 6.37 8.70
CA MET A 102 -15.38 5.37 8.80
C MET A 102 -15.67 4.30 9.86
N GLN A 103 -16.49 4.61 10.87
CA GLN A 103 -16.94 3.65 11.89
C GLN A 103 -18.14 2.82 11.43
N ASP A 104 -18.93 3.34 10.49
CA ASP A 104 -20.03 2.64 9.87
C ASP A 104 -19.52 1.46 9.03
N ARG A 105 -19.55 0.27 9.60
CA ARG A 105 -19.15 -0.96 8.91
C ARG A 105 -20.28 -1.39 8.00
N ALA A 106 -19.98 -1.61 6.72
CA ALA A 106 -20.96 -2.20 5.83
C ALA A 106 -21.44 -3.55 6.38
N PRO A 107 -22.71 -3.92 6.15
CA PRO A 107 -23.23 -5.25 6.43
C PRO A 107 -22.29 -6.33 5.90
N LEU A 108 -22.25 -7.49 6.57
CA LEU A 108 -21.46 -8.60 6.08
C LEU A 108 -21.97 -9.03 4.69
N PRO A 109 -21.09 -9.15 3.68
CA PRO A 109 -21.46 -9.73 2.41
C PRO A 109 -21.97 -11.17 2.58
N PRO A 110 -22.77 -11.69 1.63
CA PRO A 110 -23.24 -13.07 1.70
C PRO A 110 -22.07 -14.07 1.66
N GLY A 111 -22.24 -15.24 2.29
CA GLY A 111 -21.26 -16.32 2.32
C GLY A 111 -20.45 -16.39 3.62
N GLU A 112 -19.45 -17.27 3.65
CA GLU A 112 -18.57 -17.47 4.80
C GLU A 112 -17.36 -16.51 4.75
N ASN A 113 -16.80 -16.19 5.93
CA ASN A 113 -15.58 -15.39 6.04
C ASN A 113 -14.34 -16.24 5.72
N ALA A 114 -13.53 -15.80 4.76
CA ALA A 114 -12.28 -16.46 4.37
C ALA A 114 -11.14 -16.28 5.37
N PHE A 115 -11.27 -15.36 6.35
CA PHE A 115 -10.20 -15.08 7.31
C PHE A 115 -9.65 -16.34 8.00
N PRO A 116 -10.45 -17.22 8.62
CA PRO A 116 -9.94 -18.42 9.28
C PRO A 116 -9.19 -19.36 8.32
N ALA A 117 -9.72 -19.55 7.10
CA ALA A 117 -9.11 -20.43 6.10
C ALA A 117 -7.74 -19.91 5.64
N ILE A 118 -7.62 -18.60 5.45
CA ILE A 118 -6.36 -17.96 5.04
C ILE A 118 -5.39 -17.86 6.22
N TRP A 119 -5.86 -17.52 7.42
CA TRP A 119 -5.06 -17.40 8.64
C TRP A 119 -4.36 -18.70 9.06
N LEU A 120 -5.03 -19.82 8.80
CA LEU A 120 -4.61 -21.17 9.17
C LEU A 120 -4.08 -21.98 7.98
N LEU A 121 -3.90 -21.38 6.80
CA LEU A 121 -3.66 -22.11 5.55
C LEU A 121 -2.43 -23.05 5.59
N ASP A 122 -1.41 -22.68 6.36
CA ASP A 122 -0.19 -23.45 6.59
C ASP A 122 -0.41 -24.73 7.43
N TYR A 123 -1.59 -24.92 8.00
CA TYR A 123 -1.90 -26.00 8.92
C TYR A 123 -3.06 -26.85 8.39
N ASP A 124 -3.00 -28.15 8.66
CA ASP A 124 -4.08 -29.07 8.33
C ASP A 124 -5.19 -29.01 9.38
N VAL A 125 -5.99 -27.95 9.33
CA VAL A 125 -7.13 -27.73 10.21
C VAL A 125 -8.42 -28.11 9.46
N PRO A 126 -9.23 -29.05 9.99
CA PRO A 126 -10.51 -29.40 9.39
C PRO A 126 -11.45 -28.19 9.25
N ARG A 127 -12.24 -28.15 8.17
CA ARG A 127 -13.08 -26.99 7.81
C ARG A 127 -14.02 -26.57 8.95
N GLU A 128 -14.60 -27.54 9.64
CA GLU A 128 -15.51 -27.33 10.77
C GLU A 128 -14.83 -26.75 12.02
N GLN A 129 -13.51 -26.85 12.12
CA GLN A 129 -12.72 -26.32 13.25
C GLN A 129 -12.06 -24.97 12.94
N LEU A 130 -12.00 -24.56 11.67
CA LEU A 130 -11.28 -23.36 11.23
C LEU A 130 -11.63 -22.11 12.05
N GLN A 131 -12.92 -21.83 12.23
CA GLN A 131 -13.37 -20.65 12.96
C GLN A 131 -12.87 -20.65 14.41
N ALA A 132 -13.13 -21.76 15.14
CA ALA A 132 -12.79 -21.87 16.55
C ALA A 132 -11.26 -21.82 16.78
N VAL A 133 -10.49 -22.49 15.91
CA VAL A 133 -9.02 -22.49 15.99
C VAL A 133 -8.45 -21.11 15.66
N ALA A 134 -8.99 -20.42 14.65
CA ALA A 134 -8.51 -19.08 14.28
C ALA A 134 -8.80 -18.06 15.38
N GLU A 135 -9.98 -18.09 16.00
CA GLU A 135 -10.32 -17.24 17.13
C GLU A 135 -9.41 -17.51 18.34
N ALA A 136 -9.20 -18.78 18.68
CA ALA A 136 -8.30 -19.18 19.76
C ALA A 136 -6.86 -18.71 19.49
N ASP A 137 -6.38 -18.87 18.25
CA ASP A 137 -5.04 -18.45 17.86
C ASP A 137 -4.88 -16.92 17.87
N VAL A 138 -5.85 -16.16 17.35
CA VAL A 138 -5.81 -14.68 17.43
C VAL A 138 -5.81 -14.20 18.88
N ALA A 139 -6.57 -14.86 19.76
CA ALA A 139 -6.65 -14.48 21.18
C ALA A 139 -5.41 -14.86 21.99
N GLN A 140 -4.74 -15.97 21.66
CA GLN A 140 -3.61 -16.52 22.42
C GLN A 140 -2.26 -16.18 21.80
N SER A 141 -2.22 -15.74 20.54
CA SER A 141 -0.98 -15.46 19.84
C SER A 141 -0.26 -14.26 20.44
N SER A 142 1.05 -14.40 20.58
CA SER A 142 1.93 -13.31 20.97
C SER A 142 3.07 -13.20 19.97
N VAL A 143 3.35 -11.99 19.53
CA VAL A 143 4.49 -11.67 18.69
C VAL A 143 5.52 -10.94 19.54
N THR A 144 6.70 -11.52 19.68
CA THR A 144 7.85 -10.90 20.34
C THR A 144 8.81 -10.39 19.26
N MET A 145 9.03 -9.08 19.23
CA MET A 145 10.00 -8.46 18.34
C MET A 145 11.27 -8.15 19.14
N THR A 146 12.36 -8.84 18.83
CA THR A 146 13.67 -8.59 19.46
C THR A 146 14.60 -7.88 18.48
N PRO A 147 15.26 -6.78 18.88
CA PRO A 147 16.31 -6.17 18.06
C PRO A 147 17.47 -7.15 17.89
N ALA A 148 17.89 -7.40 16.64
CA ALA A 148 19.00 -8.28 16.31
C ALA A 148 19.89 -7.63 15.24
N GLY A 149 21.01 -7.04 15.65
CA GLY A 149 21.89 -6.28 14.77
C GLY A 149 21.17 -5.07 14.15
N ASP A 150 21.23 -4.93 12.83
CA ASP A 150 20.53 -3.89 12.06
C ASP A 150 19.06 -4.25 11.76
N GLY A 151 18.56 -5.37 12.28
CA GLY A 151 17.22 -5.90 12.00
C GLY A 151 16.37 -6.18 13.23
N LEU A 152 15.16 -6.68 12.98
CA LEU A 152 14.22 -7.19 13.98
C LEU A 152 14.05 -8.69 13.76
N VAL A 153 14.25 -9.49 14.81
CA VAL A 153 13.80 -10.88 14.87
C VAL A 153 12.39 -10.89 15.41
N VAL A 154 11.49 -11.56 14.70
CA VAL A 154 10.08 -11.66 15.05
C VAL A 154 9.80 -13.12 15.39
N GLU A 155 9.51 -13.38 16.67
CA GLU A 155 9.08 -14.69 17.16
C GLU A 155 7.57 -14.65 17.40
N SER A 156 6.84 -15.61 16.83
CA SER A 156 5.40 -15.77 17.09
C SER A 156 5.15 -17.06 17.86
N GLN A 157 4.37 -16.96 18.94
CA GLN A 157 3.86 -18.12 19.67
C GLN A 157 2.41 -18.35 19.26
N ARG A 158 2.10 -19.54 18.74
CA ARG A 158 0.78 -19.93 18.21
C ARG A 158 0.27 -21.19 18.92
N ALA A 159 0.03 -21.06 20.22
CA ALA A 159 -0.30 -22.21 21.09
C ALA A 159 -1.55 -22.97 20.65
N ALA A 160 -2.56 -22.26 20.12
CA ALA A 160 -3.80 -22.85 19.61
C ALA A 160 -3.59 -23.78 18.39
N LEU A 161 -2.41 -23.75 17.77
CA LEU A 161 -2.07 -24.61 16.64
C LEU A 161 -1.33 -25.89 17.05
N THR A 162 -1.10 -26.07 18.35
CA THR A 162 -0.47 -27.29 18.88
C THR A 162 -1.32 -28.50 18.54
N GLY A 163 -0.74 -29.46 17.82
CA GLY A 163 -1.41 -30.71 17.42
C GLY A 163 -1.94 -30.72 15.98
N PHE A 164 -1.92 -29.60 15.27
CA PHE A 164 -2.19 -29.57 13.83
C PHE A 164 -0.90 -29.75 13.02
N GLU A 165 -0.95 -30.56 11.96
CA GLU A 165 0.18 -30.78 11.08
C GLU A 165 0.47 -29.51 10.26
N GLN A 166 1.73 -29.07 10.22
CA GLN A 166 2.14 -27.97 9.37
C GLN A 166 2.40 -28.49 7.95
N GLN A 167 1.66 -27.97 6.98
CA GLN A 167 1.75 -28.33 5.56
C GLN A 167 2.39 -27.21 4.72
N ARG A 168 3.20 -26.37 5.35
CA ARG A 168 3.96 -25.33 4.65
C ARG A 168 5.03 -25.99 3.76
N PRO A 169 5.13 -25.62 2.47
CA PRO A 169 6.16 -26.18 1.62
C PRO A 169 7.57 -25.86 2.11
N SER A 170 8.50 -26.77 1.82
CA SER A 170 9.94 -26.52 2.05
C SER A 170 10.39 -25.32 1.23
N ARG A 171 11.54 -24.71 1.59
CA ARG A 171 12.09 -23.58 0.82
C ARG A 171 12.40 -23.97 -0.63
N GLU A 172 12.74 -25.22 -0.88
CA GLU A 172 13.02 -25.77 -2.21
C GLU A 172 11.73 -25.90 -3.02
N ASP A 173 10.69 -26.53 -2.45
CA ASP A 173 9.38 -26.66 -3.11
C ASP A 173 8.72 -25.29 -3.33
N ALA A 174 8.84 -24.36 -2.38
CA ALA A 174 8.31 -23.00 -2.48
C ALA A 174 8.86 -22.21 -3.68
N GLN A 175 10.07 -22.54 -4.16
CA GLN A 175 10.68 -21.92 -5.34
C GLN A 175 10.14 -22.50 -6.65
N LEU A 176 9.58 -23.72 -6.63
CA LEU A 176 9.00 -24.36 -7.80
C LEU A 176 7.60 -23.84 -8.11
N PHE A 177 6.82 -23.46 -7.09
CA PHE A 177 5.51 -22.86 -7.29
C PHE A 177 5.62 -21.53 -8.06
N CYS A 178 4.70 -21.34 -9.02
CA CYS A 178 4.58 -20.11 -9.77
C CYS A 178 4.31 -18.93 -8.82
N ASN A 179 5.20 -17.93 -8.85
CA ASN A 179 5.07 -16.72 -8.06
C ASN A 179 5.18 -15.46 -8.94
N GLY A 180 4.79 -14.31 -8.37
CA GLY A 180 4.15 -13.18 -9.08
C GLY A 180 4.91 -12.36 -10.11
N GLY A 181 6.05 -12.81 -10.59
CA GLY A 181 6.75 -12.21 -11.73
C GLY A 181 6.90 -13.17 -12.92
N ASP A 182 6.48 -14.43 -12.78
CA ASP A 182 6.71 -15.46 -13.79
C ASP A 182 5.69 -15.36 -14.92
N ILE A 183 5.96 -14.45 -15.87
CA ILE A 183 5.25 -14.34 -17.15
C ILE A 183 5.20 -15.72 -17.87
N ASP A 184 6.16 -16.59 -17.56
CA ASP A 184 6.36 -17.90 -18.19
C ASP A 184 5.99 -19.10 -17.28
N CYS A 185 5.11 -18.95 -16.28
CA CYS A 185 4.68 -20.06 -15.41
C CYS A 185 4.33 -21.33 -16.20
N LEU A 186 3.54 -21.18 -17.28
CA LEU A 186 3.16 -22.31 -18.13
C LEU A 186 4.37 -22.97 -18.83
N ALA A 187 5.31 -22.18 -19.35
CA ALA A 187 6.51 -22.70 -20.00
C ALA A 187 7.44 -23.41 -19.00
N ARG A 188 7.56 -22.89 -17.78
CA ARG A 188 8.34 -23.52 -16.71
C ARG A 188 7.78 -24.89 -16.35
N VAL A 189 6.46 -24.99 -16.18
CA VAL A 189 5.81 -26.27 -15.84
C VAL A 189 6.01 -27.32 -16.94
N ARG A 190 5.94 -26.90 -18.21
CA ARG A 190 6.20 -27.79 -19.36
C ARG A 190 7.62 -28.30 -19.45
N ALA A 191 8.59 -27.51 -19.01
CA ALA A 191 9.98 -27.90 -19.06
C ALA A 191 10.27 -29.13 -18.18
N ASP A 192 9.45 -29.39 -17.15
CA ASP A 192 9.61 -30.56 -16.27
C ASP A 192 8.26 -31.03 -15.68
N LEU A 193 7.41 -31.63 -16.52
CA LEU A 193 6.10 -32.12 -16.09
C LEU A 193 6.17 -33.11 -14.93
N GLY A 194 7.18 -33.98 -14.90
CA GLY A 194 7.33 -35.01 -13.85
C GLY A 194 7.66 -34.41 -12.48
N ALA A 195 8.53 -33.39 -12.43
CA ALA A 195 8.80 -32.69 -11.18
C ALA A 195 7.55 -31.98 -10.63
N TYR A 196 6.76 -31.36 -11.51
CA TYR A 196 5.52 -30.66 -11.12
C TYR A 196 4.40 -31.62 -10.73
N GLU A 197 4.27 -32.77 -11.38
CA GLU A 197 3.36 -33.83 -10.93
C GLU A 197 3.71 -34.28 -9.50
N GLY A 198 5.00 -34.55 -9.24
CA GLY A 198 5.47 -34.89 -7.90
C GLY A 198 5.23 -33.77 -6.88
N LEU A 199 5.46 -32.50 -7.25
CA LEU A 199 5.23 -31.34 -6.39
C LEU A 199 3.75 -31.22 -6.00
N ILE A 200 2.84 -31.34 -6.97
CA ILE A 200 1.39 -31.25 -6.76
C ILE A 200 0.91 -32.41 -5.90
N ALA A 201 1.39 -33.63 -6.14
CA ALA A 201 1.05 -34.79 -5.33
C ALA A 201 1.47 -34.63 -3.86
N ARG A 202 2.68 -34.11 -3.61
CA ARG A 202 3.19 -33.86 -2.24
C ARG A 202 2.39 -32.80 -1.49
N HIS A 203 1.92 -31.77 -2.18
CA HIS A 203 1.23 -30.62 -1.57
C HIS A 203 -0.28 -30.60 -1.81
N ARG A 204 -0.88 -31.75 -2.16
CA ARG A 204 -2.30 -31.86 -2.53
C ARG A 204 -3.24 -31.28 -1.47
N GLY A 205 -3.03 -31.59 -0.19
CA GLY A 205 -3.87 -31.08 0.89
C GLY A 205 -3.89 -29.55 0.99
N LEU A 206 -2.71 -28.92 0.86
CA LEU A 206 -2.60 -27.46 0.81
C LEU A 206 -3.33 -26.89 -0.42
N LEU A 207 -3.11 -27.46 -1.60
CA LEU A 207 -3.73 -26.98 -2.84
C LEU A 207 -5.26 -27.15 -2.83
N ASP A 208 -5.77 -28.22 -2.22
CA ASP A 208 -7.21 -28.44 -2.04
C ASP A 208 -7.81 -27.38 -1.11
N ARG A 209 -7.12 -26.99 -0.02
CA ARG A 209 -7.55 -25.88 0.85
C ARG A 209 -7.50 -24.53 0.15
N VAL A 210 -6.50 -24.29 -0.71
CA VAL A 210 -6.44 -23.06 -1.51
C VAL A 210 -7.59 -23.00 -2.51
N ALA A 211 -7.89 -24.10 -3.21
CA ALA A 211 -9.04 -24.14 -4.11
C ALA A 211 -10.38 -23.97 -3.39
N ALA A 212 -10.51 -24.48 -2.17
CA ALA A 212 -11.71 -24.29 -1.34
C ALA A 212 -11.97 -22.82 -0.96
N LEU A 213 -11.01 -21.90 -1.16
CA LEU A 213 -11.25 -20.46 -1.00
C LEU A 213 -12.37 -19.94 -1.91
N GLN A 214 -12.67 -20.64 -3.00
CA GLN A 214 -13.79 -20.33 -3.89
C GLN A 214 -15.17 -20.43 -3.23
N ASP A 215 -15.28 -21.08 -2.06
CA ASP A 215 -16.54 -21.23 -1.34
C ASP A 215 -16.83 -20.05 -0.39
N TYR A 216 -15.83 -19.20 -0.14
CA TYR A 216 -15.94 -18.08 0.80
C TYR A 216 -16.41 -16.80 0.12
N GLY A 217 -17.28 -16.06 0.80
CA GLY A 217 -17.94 -14.87 0.24
C GLY A 217 -17.16 -13.57 0.41
N TYR A 218 -16.37 -13.46 1.48
CA TYR A 218 -15.70 -12.23 1.87
C TYR A 218 -14.46 -12.49 2.73
N TYR A 219 -13.63 -11.46 2.94
CA TYR A 219 -12.55 -11.49 3.92
C TYR A 219 -12.76 -10.39 4.95
N ARG A 220 -12.87 -10.75 6.23
CA ARG A 220 -12.83 -9.78 7.33
C ARG A 220 -11.94 -10.24 8.46
N SER A 221 -10.91 -9.46 8.77
CA SER A 221 -10.04 -9.74 9.91
C SER A 221 -10.67 -9.28 11.22
N PRO A 222 -10.47 -10.01 12.34
CA PRO A 222 -10.85 -9.53 13.65
C PRO A 222 -10.17 -8.19 13.94
N PRO A 223 -10.86 -7.22 14.59
CA PRO A 223 -10.28 -5.92 14.91
C PRO A 223 -9.38 -6.00 16.14
N SER A 224 -8.26 -6.70 16.03
CA SER A 224 -7.30 -6.89 17.12
C SER A 224 -5.90 -6.47 16.66
N ALA A 225 -5.08 -5.87 17.53
CA ALA A 225 -3.72 -5.55 17.10
C ALA A 225 -2.90 -6.79 16.72
N GLN A 226 -3.21 -7.95 17.32
CA GLN A 226 -2.56 -9.23 17.04
C GLN A 226 -2.81 -9.70 15.60
N SER A 227 -4.06 -9.70 15.14
CA SER A 227 -4.44 -10.10 13.77
C SER A 227 -3.84 -9.21 12.69
N HIS A 228 -3.46 -7.97 13.02
CA HIS A 228 -2.81 -7.04 12.09
C HIS A 228 -1.28 -7.00 12.23
N ALA A 229 -0.74 -7.37 13.40
CA ALA A 229 0.70 -7.50 13.62
C ALA A 229 1.29 -8.76 12.96
N MET A 230 0.50 -9.83 12.83
CA MET A 230 0.91 -11.04 12.13
C MET A 230 0.27 -11.09 10.74
N LEU A 231 1.11 -11.21 9.71
CA LEU A 231 0.64 -11.40 8.35
C LEU A 231 0.14 -12.85 8.19
N PRO A 232 -1.06 -13.09 7.65
CA PRO A 232 -1.47 -14.43 7.30
C PRO A 232 -0.51 -15.03 6.25
N PRO A 233 -0.46 -16.36 6.10
CA PRO A 233 0.32 -17.03 5.06
C PRO A 233 -0.29 -16.79 3.68
N LEU A 234 -0.06 -15.60 3.12
CA LEU A 234 -0.64 -15.18 1.85
C LEU A 234 0.02 -15.87 0.66
N GLN A 235 1.32 -16.16 0.75
CA GLN A 235 2.09 -16.77 -0.33
C GLN A 235 1.48 -18.13 -0.78
N PRO A 236 1.22 -19.07 0.14
CA PRO A 236 0.57 -20.34 -0.19
C PRO A 236 -0.79 -20.22 -0.86
N ALA A 237 -1.56 -19.15 -0.58
CA ALA A 237 -2.84 -18.92 -1.22
C ALA A 237 -2.72 -18.73 -2.76
N GLY A 238 -1.51 -18.46 -3.25
CA GLY A 238 -1.20 -18.36 -4.67
C GLY A 238 -0.81 -19.66 -5.37
N TYR A 239 -0.52 -20.73 -4.63
CA TYR A 239 0.12 -21.94 -5.19
C TYR A 239 -0.76 -22.71 -6.15
N GLU A 240 -2.08 -22.53 -6.05
CA GLU A 240 -3.05 -23.14 -6.96
C GLU A 240 -2.82 -22.78 -8.43
N LEU A 241 -2.26 -21.60 -8.70
CA LEU A 241 -1.86 -21.18 -10.05
C LEU A 241 -0.96 -22.23 -10.74
N THR A 242 -0.09 -22.87 -9.97
CA THR A 242 0.84 -23.91 -10.46
C THR A 242 0.10 -25.18 -10.85
N ARG A 243 -0.89 -25.59 -10.04
CA ARG A 243 -1.72 -26.77 -10.35
C ARG A 243 -2.52 -26.54 -11.63
N VAL A 244 -3.08 -25.35 -11.81
CA VAL A 244 -3.78 -24.97 -13.04
C VAL A 244 -2.86 -24.99 -14.26
N ALA A 245 -1.65 -24.43 -14.14
CA ALA A 245 -0.66 -24.47 -15.23
C ALA A 245 -0.24 -25.91 -15.58
N TRP A 246 -0.07 -26.77 -14.58
CA TRP A 246 0.24 -28.19 -14.77
C TRP A 246 -0.90 -28.97 -15.41
N GLN A 247 -2.15 -28.75 -14.99
CA GLN A 247 -3.32 -29.37 -15.63
C GLN A 247 -3.33 -29.11 -17.13
N PHE A 248 -3.14 -27.84 -17.53
CA PHE A 248 -3.08 -27.47 -18.94
C PHE A 248 -1.92 -28.14 -19.66
N ALA A 249 -0.73 -28.09 -19.07
CA ALA A 249 0.48 -28.66 -19.63
C ALA A 249 0.42 -30.20 -19.75
N ASN A 250 -0.36 -30.86 -18.88
CA ASN A 250 -0.60 -32.30 -18.87
C ASN A 250 -1.81 -32.73 -19.74
N GLY A 251 -2.45 -31.79 -20.43
CA GLY A 251 -3.54 -32.07 -21.39
C GLY A 251 -4.97 -31.92 -20.84
N ASP A 252 -5.16 -31.59 -19.57
CA ASP A 252 -6.46 -31.23 -19.00
C ASP A 252 -6.78 -29.75 -19.29
N VAL A 253 -7.11 -29.49 -20.56
CA VAL A 253 -7.38 -28.13 -21.06
C VAL A 253 -8.61 -27.52 -20.38
N ASP A 254 -9.73 -28.25 -20.34
CA ASP A 254 -10.99 -27.74 -19.79
C ASP A 254 -10.91 -27.49 -18.28
N GLY A 255 -10.30 -28.42 -17.53
CA GLY A 255 -10.07 -28.27 -16.10
C GLY A 255 -9.18 -27.06 -15.78
N ALA A 256 -8.13 -26.84 -16.58
CA ALA A 256 -7.23 -25.71 -16.39
C ALA A 256 -7.87 -24.35 -16.74
N LEU A 257 -8.61 -24.26 -17.85
CA LEU A 257 -9.35 -23.05 -18.20
C LEU A 257 -10.38 -22.71 -17.10
N ALA A 258 -11.10 -23.71 -16.62
CA ALA A 258 -12.06 -23.54 -15.52
C ALA A 258 -11.36 -23.10 -14.23
N GLY A 259 -10.23 -23.73 -13.88
CA GLY A 259 -9.41 -23.39 -12.73
C GLY A 259 -8.89 -21.95 -12.76
N ALA A 260 -8.42 -21.48 -13.91
CA ALA A 260 -7.96 -20.09 -14.05
C ALA A 260 -9.10 -19.08 -13.88
N CYS A 261 -10.26 -19.34 -14.49
CA CYS A 261 -11.43 -18.48 -14.36
C CYS A 261 -12.01 -18.50 -12.93
N ASN A 262 -12.05 -19.66 -12.26
CA ASN A 262 -12.43 -19.77 -10.85
C ASN A 262 -11.45 -19.02 -9.93
N GLY A 263 -10.15 -19.06 -10.25
CA GLY A 263 -9.12 -18.29 -9.56
C GLY A 263 -9.38 -16.78 -9.64
N VAL A 264 -9.64 -16.25 -10.84
CA VAL A 264 -10.04 -14.84 -11.04
C VAL A 264 -11.28 -14.51 -10.22
N GLN A 265 -12.33 -15.33 -10.32
CA GLN A 265 -13.59 -15.09 -9.60
C GLN A 265 -13.39 -15.07 -8.08
N THR A 266 -12.62 -16.01 -7.56
CA THR A 266 -12.33 -16.14 -6.12
C THR A 266 -11.64 -14.89 -5.60
N TRP A 267 -10.54 -14.48 -6.25
CA TRP A 267 -9.76 -13.34 -5.80
C TRP A 267 -10.48 -12.02 -6.05
N ARG A 268 -11.17 -11.85 -7.17
CA ARG A 268 -12.07 -10.71 -7.43
C ARG A 268 -13.08 -10.54 -6.30
N ARG A 269 -13.80 -11.61 -5.94
CA ARG A 269 -14.83 -11.58 -4.88
C ARG A 269 -14.22 -11.28 -3.51
N LEU A 270 -13.17 -12.00 -3.11
CA LEU A 270 -12.54 -11.78 -1.80
C LEU A 270 -11.95 -10.38 -1.68
N GLY A 271 -11.35 -9.84 -2.75
CA GLY A 271 -10.82 -8.48 -2.80
C GLY A 271 -11.91 -7.41 -2.68
N ALA A 272 -12.95 -7.48 -3.51
CA ALA A 272 -14.07 -6.54 -3.50
C ALA A 272 -14.84 -6.55 -2.16
N ASN A 273 -14.85 -7.69 -1.48
CA ASN A 273 -15.52 -7.91 -0.20
C ASN A 273 -14.55 -7.96 1.00
N SER A 274 -13.39 -7.28 0.92
CA SER A 274 -12.39 -7.24 2.00
C SER A 274 -12.44 -5.94 2.81
N ASP A 275 -12.32 -6.04 4.13
CA ASP A 275 -12.04 -4.90 5.00
C ASP A 275 -10.55 -4.65 5.26
N ALA A 276 -9.66 -5.53 4.79
CA ALA A 276 -8.22 -5.36 4.92
C ALA A 276 -7.59 -4.86 3.61
N LEU A 277 -6.83 -3.75 3.67
CA LEU A 277 -6.12 -3.21 2.50
C LEU A 277 -5.08 -4.17 1.94
N LEU A 278 -4.40 -4.88 2.85
CA LEU A 278 -3.46 -5.93 2.47
C LEU A 278 -4.14 -6.99 1.60
N MET A 279 -5.29 -7.51 2.04
CA MET A 279 -6.02 -8.54 1.30
C MET A 279 -6.57 -8.03 -0.02
N ARG A 280 -7.06 -6.78 -0.06
CA ARG A 280 -7.45 -6.13 -1.31
C ARG A 280 -6.28 -6.12 -2.31
N SER A 281 -5.11 -5.71 -1.87
CA SER A 281 -3.90 -5.65 -2.71
C SER A 281 -3.44 -7.03 -3.18
N VAL A 282 -3.52 -8.03 -2.29
CA VAL A 282 -3.17 -9.43 -2.59
C VAL A 282 -4.12 -10.02 -3.62
N ALA A 283 -5.41 -9.81 -3.45
CA ALA A 283 -6.46 -10.24 -4.37
C ALA A 283 -6.27 -9.65 -5.77
N ASP A 284 -5.97 -8.35 -5.86
CA ASP A 284 -5.67 -7.68 -7.13
C ASP A 284 -4.49 -8.35 -7.84
N GLY A 285 -3.43 -8.65 -7.08
CA GLY A 285 -2.23 -9.31 -7.57
C GLY A 285 -2.45 -10.77 -8.02
N TYR A 286 -3.27 -11.55 -7.31
CA TYR A 286 -3.59 -12.91 -7.74
C TYR A 286 -4.51 -12.94 -8.94
N THR A 287 -5.48 -12.02 -9.01
CA THR A 287 -6.33 -11.89 -10.18
C THR A 287 -5.51 -11.61 -11.44
N ASP A 288 -4.54 -10.68 -11.36
CA ASP A 288 -3.62 -10.41 -12.49
C ASP A 288 -2.89 -11.68 -12.96
N ARG A 289 -2.37 -12.49 -12.04
CA ARG A 289 -1.64 -13.73 -12.37
C ARG A 289 -2.53 -14.76 -13.06
N TYR A 290 -3.75 -14.95 -12.57
CA TYR A 290 -4.70 -15.86 -13.21
C TYR A 290 -5.13 -15.36 -14.59
N ILE A 291 -5.29 -14.05 -14.78
CA ILE A 291 -5.56 -13.46 -16.09
C ILE A 291 -4.42 -13.76 -17.07
N ARG A 292 -3.17 -13.55 -16.64
CA ARG A 292 -1.99 -13.83 -17.47
C ARG A 292 -1.85 -15.31 -17.80
N LEU A 293 -2.09 -16.21 -16.84
CA LEU A 293 -2.09 -17.64 -17.08
C LEU A 293 -3.18 -18.03 -18.09
N LEU A 294 -4.41 -17.53 -17.91
CA LEU A 294 -5.51 -17.77 -18.84
C LEU A 294 -5.17 -17.29 -20.25
N ALA A 295 -4.61 -16.08 -20.38
CA ALA A 295 -4.17 -15.56 -21.67
C ALA A 295 -3.07 -16.42 -22.30
N GLY A 296 -2.11 -16.91 -21.51
CA GLY A 296 -1.09 -17.84 -21.97
C GLY A 296 -1.69 -19.14 -22.52
N MET A 297 -2.68 -19.71 -21.83
CA MET A 297 -3.40 -20.91 -22.28
C MET A 297 -4.20 -20.64 -23.56
N LEU A 298 -4.97 -19.55 -23.62
CA LEU A 298 -5.82 -19.21 -24.77
C LEU A 298 -5.04 -18.90 -26.05
N LYS A 299 -3.77 -18.53 -25.95
CA LYS A 299 -2.88 -18.39 -27.10
C LYS A 299 -2.63 -19.73 -27.81
N GLU A 300 -2.76 -20.84 -27.09
CA GLU A 300 -2.43 -22.18 -27.57
C GLU A 300 -3.66 -23.03 -27.87
N VAL A 301 -4.80 -22.65 -27.29
CA VAL A 301 -6.08 -23.29 -27.56
C VAL A 301 -6.67 -22.69 -28.85
N GLY A 302 -7.15 -23.56 -29.74
CA GLY A 302 -7.83 -23.14 -30.96
C GLY A 302 -9.04 -22.23 -30.66
N PRO A 303 -9.39 -21.31 -31.56
CA PRO A 303 -10.43 -20.31 -31.27
C PRO A 303 -11.85 -20.89 -31.17
N THR A 304 -12.07 -22.07 -31.73
CA THR A 304 -13.33 -22.83 -31.67
C THR A 304 -13.53 -23.60 -30.36
N HIS A 305 -12.51 -23.69 -29.50
CA HIS A 305 -12.64 -24.36 -28.20
C HIS A 305 -13.60 -23.57 -27.30
N GLU A 306 -14.59 -24.24 -26.73
CA GLU A 306 -15.58 -23.60 -25.87
C GLU A 306 -14.97 -23.17 -24.54
N LEU A 307 -15.30 -21.97 -24.08
CA LEU A 307 -14.84 -21.49 -22.78
C LEU A 307 -15.77 -21.99 -21.67
N PRO A 308 -15.23 -22.42 -20.52
CA PRO A 308 -16.04 -22.76 -19.36
C PRO A 308 -16.96 -21.60 -18.93
N THR A 309 -18.15 -21.93 -18.43
CA THR A 309 -19.14 -20.94 -17.95
C THR A 309 -18.61 -20.07 -16.80
N SER A 310 -17.64 -20.57 -16.04
CA SER A 310 -16.95 -19.79 -14.99
C SER A 310 -16.25 -18.56 -15.55
N CYS A 311 -15.77 -18.58 -16.79
CA CYS A 311 -15.10 -17.44 -17.42
C CYS A 311 -16.06 -16.27 -17.68
N ALA A 312 -17.32 -16.55 -18.04
CA ALA A 312 -18.33 -15.52 -18.20
C ALA A 312 -18.60 -14.79 -16.88
N THR A 313 -18.59 -15.50 -15.75
CA THR A 313 -18.76 -14.90 -14.43
C THR A 313 -17.50 -14.15 -13.97
N ALA A 314 -16.32 -14.73 -14.20
CA ALA A 314 -15.04 -14.13 -13.83
C ALA A 314 -14.81 -12.76 -14.51
N PHE A 315 -15.20 -12.64 -15.77
CA PHE A 315 -14.99 -11.45 -16.61
C PHE A 315 -16.27 -10.68 -16.92
N ALA A 316 -17.33 -10.87 -16.12
CA ALA A 316 -18.47 -9.97 -16.13
C ALA A 316 -18.01 -8.52 -15.90
N ALA A 317 -18.72 -7.56 -16.48
CA ALA A 317 -18.35 -6.13 -16.44
C ALA A 317 -17.94 -5.69 -15.01
N PRO A 318 -16.81 -4.98 -14.85
CA PRO A 318 -16.37 -4.56 -13.52
C PRO A 318 -17.35 -3.58 -12.88
N THR A 319 -17.57 -3.77 -11.59
CA THR A 319 -18.41 -2.95 -10.72
C THR A 319 -17.57 -1.90 -9.98
N VAL A 320 -18.23 -1.00 -9.25
CA VAL A 320 -17.52 -0.07 -8.35
C VAL A 320 -16.76 -0.81 -7.25
N ALA A 321 -17.31 -1.92 -6.74
CA ALA A 321 -16.65 -2.73 -5.71
C ALA A 321 -15.32 -3.31 -6.21
N ASP A 322 -15.25 -3.67 -7.50
CA ASP A 322 -14.02 -4.14 -8.14
C ASP A 322 -12.95 -3.06 -8.24
N ALA A 323 -13.28 -1.78 -8.13
CA ALA A 323 -12.32 -0.66 -8.19
C ALA A 323 -12.16 0.11 -6.87
N SER A 324 -13.01 -0.14 -5.87
CA SER A 324 -13.07 0.64 -4.63
C SER A 324 -12.06 0.19 -3.58
N LEU A 325 -11.64 1.14 -2.74
CA LEU A 325 -10.94 0.91 -1.48
C LEU A 325 -11.76 1.29 -0.25
N CYS A 326 -13.00 1.75 -0.38
CA CYS A 326 -13.76 2.27 0.76
C CYS A 326 -13.83 1.29 1.94
N GLU A 327 -14.22 0.04 1.70
CA GLU A 327 -14.32 -0.96 2.77
C GLU A 327 -12.96 -1.33 3.36
N ALA A 328 -11.92 -1.44 2.53
CA ALA A 328 -10.55 -1.64 3.00
C ALA A 328 -10.07 -0.48 3.89
N MET A 329 -10.37 0.78 3.51
CA MET A 329 -10.02 1.96 4.30
C MET A 329 -10.80 2.05 5.61
N ARG A 330 -12.05 1.57 5.63
CA ARG A 330 -12.85 1.41 6.85
C ARG A 330 -12.20 0.42 7.82
N GLY A 331 -11.74 -0.72 7.34
CA GLY A 331 -10.99 -1.65 8.19
C GLY A 331 -9.66 -1.07 8.66
N GLU A 332 -8.84 -0.47 7.79
CA GLU A 332 -7.60 0.20 8.21
C GLU A 332 -7.82 1.26 9.30
N PHE A 333 -8.92 2.02 9.21
CA PHE A 333 -9.30 2.99 10.24
C PHE A 333 -9.68 2.32 11.57
N VAL A 334 -10.43 1.23 11.54
CA VAL A 334 -10.77 0.44 12.75
C VAL A 334 -9.50 -0.08 13.42
N VAL A 335 -8.55 -0.61 12.65
CA VAL A 335 -7.28 -1.14 13.16
C VAL A 335 -6.47 -0.05 13.82
N SER A 336 -6.35 1.09 13.12
CA SER A 336 -5.68 2.29 13.65
C SER A 336 -6.35 2.76 14.95
N THR A 337 -7.68 2.68 15.03
CA THR A 337 -8.43 3.01 16.25
C THR A 337 -8.09 2.07 17.40
N HIS A 338 -8.06 0.77 17.16
CA HIS A 338 -7.65 -0.21 18.18
C HIS A 338 -6.21 0.02 18.64
N HIS A 339 -5.28 0.24 17.72
CA HIS A 339 -3.88 0.50 18.04
C HIS A 339 -3.71 1.77 18.89
N ILE A 340 -4.32 2.89 18.47
CA ILE A 340 -4.27 4.16 19.23
C ILE A 340 -4.86 3.98 20.63
N ARG A 341 -5.97 3.27 20.78
CA ARG A 341 -6.58 3.02 22.10
C ARG A 341 -5.71 2.14 22.98
N GLN A 342 -5.07 1.11 22.42
CA GLN A 342 -4.13 0.27 23.15
C GLN A 342 -2.93 1.07 23.68
N LEU A 343 -2.38 1.98 22.89
CA LEU A 343 -1.30 2.88 23.34
C LEU A 343 -1.69 3.77 24.53
N VAL A 344 -3.00 4.06 24.68
CA VAL A 344 -3.53 4.83 25.82
C VAL A 344 -3.71 3.95 27.05
N THR A 345 -4.20 2.71 26.88
CA THR A 345 -4.54 1.81 28.00
C THR A 345 -3.36 1.02 28.54
N ASP A 346 -2.36 0.71 27.71
CA ASP A 346 -1.16 -0.03 28.08
C ASP A 346 0.10 0.68 27.56
N PRO A 347 0.61 1.68 28.30
CA PRO A 347 1.81 2.42 27.90
C PRO A 347 3.08 1.57 27.86
N GLU A 348 3.08 0.39 28.49
CA GLU A 348 4.23 -0.52 28.55
C GLU A 348 4.41 -1.32 27.25
N THR A 349 3.36 -1.51 26.43
CA THR A 349 3.46 -2.09 25.06
C THR A 349 4.35 -1.30 24.11
N ILE A 350 4.74 -0.07 24.47
CA ILE A 350 5.79 0.72 23.79
C ILE A 350 7.19 0.35 24.34
N THR A 351 7.45 -0.93 24.63
CA THR A 351 8.57 -1.39 25.46
C THR A 351 9.91 -0.72 25.10
N GLY A 352 10.53 -0.07 26.09
CA GLY A 352 11.99 -0.09 26.26
C GLY A 352 12.79 1.19 26.04
N LYS A 353 12.24 2.28 25.49
CA LYS A 353 13.01 3.53 25.27
C LYS A 353 12.36 4.84 25.70
N ILE A 354 11.14 4.83 26.24
CA ILE A 354 10.46 6.08 26.60
C ILE A 354 9.76 5.95 27.96
N PRO A 355 10.22 6.65 29.01
CA PRO A 355 9.64 6.54 30.36
C PRO A 355 8.21 7.09 30.43
N ALA A 356 7.42 6.54 31.37
CA ALA A 356 6.13 7.07 31.82
C ALA A 356 6.23 8.50 32.40
N PRO A 357 5.09 9.13 32.75
CA PRO A 357 4.24 9.88 31.83
C PRO A 357 5.04 11.05 31.22
N SER A 358 5.56 10.84 30.02
CA SER A 358 6.41 11.81 29.31
C SER A 358 5.60 12.94 28.63
N PRO A 359 6.23 14.05 28.21
CA PRO A 359 5.66 15.17 27.41
C PRO A 359 4.84 14.80 26.15
N LYS A 360 4.63 13.51 25.86
CA LYS A 360 3.77 12.99 24.80
C LYS A 360 2.32 13.47 24.88
N THR A 361 1.75 13.72 26.07
CA THR A 361 0.38 14.26 26.17
C THR A 361 0.27 15.73 25.72
N LEU A 362 1.38 16.47 25.66
CA LEU A 362 1.41 17.85 25.18
C LEU A 362 1.49 17.93 23.65
N VAL A 363 2.11 16.92 23.02
CA VAL A 363 2.39 16.88 21.57
C VAL A 363 1.54 15.84 20.83
N TRP A 364 0.79 15.02 21.55
CA TRP A 364 -0.08 13.98 21.00
C TRP A 364 -1.41 13.92 21.74
N ASP A 365 -2.48 13.81 20.96
CA ASP A 365 -3.86 13.70 21.41
C ASP A 365 -4.52 12.54 20.64
N PRO A 366 -4.95 11.47 21.32
CA PRO A 366 -5.49 10.29 20.65
C PRO A 366 -6.78 10.60 19.90
N ASP A 367 -7.71 11.36 20.50
CA ASP A 367 -9.00 11.67 19.88
C ASP A 367 -8.85 12.56 18.66
N LYS A 368 -7.95 13.56 18.72
CA LYS A 368 -7.61 14.37 17.54
C LYS A 368 -6.91 13.55 16.46
N SER A 369 -6.04 12.62 16.85
CA SER A 369 -5.38 11.72 15.90
C SER A 369 -6.40 10.83 15.20
N LEU A 370 -7.40 10.31 15.91
CA LEU A 370 -8.51 9.56 15.32
C LEU A 370 -9.35 10.43 14.37
N GLY A 371 -9.66 11.67 14.74
CA GLY A 371 -10.36 12.61 13.85
C GLY A 371 -9.60 12.89 12.55
N ILE A 372 -8.28 13.12 12.65
CA ILE A 372 -7.39 13.32 11.50
C ILE A 372 -7.34 12.06 10.62
N LEU A 373 -7.20 10.88 11.22
CA LEU A 373 -7.19 9.60 10.50
C LEU A 373 -8.50 9.35 9.79
N ALA A 374 -9.65 9.59 10.43
CA ALA A 374 -10.95 9.41 9.82
C ALA A 374 -11.12 10.32 8.60
N GLU A 375 -10.81 11.61 8.73
CA GLU A 375 -10.87 12.57 7.62
C GLU A 375 -9.94 12.15 6.48
N GLY A 376 -8.71 11.72 6.79
CA GLY A 376 -7.73 11.29 5.81
C GLY A 376 -8.02 9.95 5.12
N HIS A 377 -8.87 9.09 5.70
CA HIS A 377 -9.32 7.85 5.03
C HIS A 377 -10.67 8.03 4.29
N SER A 378 -11.49 9.00 4.71
CA SER A 378 -12.86 9.16 4.20
C SER A 378 -12.97 9.48 2.70
N TRP A 379 -11.90 9.97 2.06
CA TRP A 379 -11.92 10.25 0.62
C TRP A 379 -12.22 8.98 -0.19
N ALA A 380 -11.82 7.79 0.28
CA ALA A 380 -12.06 6.54 -0.44
C ALA A 380 -13.55 6.17 -0.50
N CYS A 381 -14.35 6.73 0.41
CA CYS A 381 -15.79 6.51 0.53
C CYS A 381 -16.62 7.69 0.04
N SER A 382 -16.02 8.72 -0.57
CA SER A 382 -16.76 9.89 -1.04
C SER A 382 -17.56 9.60 -2.31
N GLU A 383 -18.62 10.37 -2.53
CA GLU A 383 -19.40 10.34 -3.78
C GLU A 383 -18.53 10.71 -4.99
N SER A 384 -17.57 11.62 -4.82
CA SER A 384 -16.62 11.99 -5.88
C SER A 384 -15.74 10.81 -6.30
N THR A 385 -15.24 10.03 -5.33
CA THR A 385 -14.47 8.82 -5.59
C THR A 385 -15.37 7.80 -6.28
N ALA A 386 -16.57 7.53 -5.76
CA ALA A 386 -17.51 6.60 -6.39
C ALA A 386 -17.81 6.96 -7.86
N SER A 387 -18.04 8.25 -8.15
CA SER A 387 -18.25 8.75 -9.52
C SER A 387 -17.02 8.54 -10.42
N ASN A 388 -15.82 8.80 -9.91
CA ASN A 388 -14.58 8.54 -10.63
C ASN A 388 -14.39 7.04 -10.93
N LEU A 389 -14.77 6.15 -10.00
CA LEU A 389 -14.68 4.71 -10.19
C LEU A 389 -15.67 4.17 -11.21
N VAL A 390 -16.90 4.70 -11.25
CA VAL A 390 -17.92 4.34 -12.27
C VAL A 390 -17.41 4.65 -13.68
N ASN A 391 -16.78 5.81 -13.85
CA ASN A 391 -16.31 6.30 -15.14
C ASN A 391 -14.83 5.97 -15.42
N ASP A 392 -14.21 5.12 -14.60
CA ASP A 392 -12.77 4.79 -14.62
C ASP A 392 -11.89 6.02 -14.90
N VAL A 393 -12.14 7.10 -14.15
CA VAL A 393 -11.31 8.30 -14.12
C VAL A 393 -10.34 8.15 -12.96
N ARG A 394 -9.05 8.44 -13.19
CA ARG A 394 -8.03 8.37 -12.13
C ARG A 394 -8.49 9.19 -10.93
N VAL A 395 -8.64 8.53 -9.78
CA VAL A 395 -9.09 9.20 -8.56
C VAL A 395 -8.05 10.26 -8.17
N ASP A 396 -8.51 11.51 -8.11
CA ASP A 396 -7.78 12.57 -7.44
C ASP A 396 -8.19 12.57 -5.97
N HIS A 397 -7.22 12.30 -5.11
CA HIS A 397 -7.42 12.29 -3.66
C HIS A 397 -7.59 13.71 -3.08
N GLY A 398 -7.49 14.73 -3.95
CA GLY A 398 -7.47 16.13 -3.58
C GLY A 398 -6.20 16.48 -2.81
N GLN A 399 -6.05 17.77 -2.47
CA GLN A 399 -5.09 18.14 -1.43
C GLN A 399 -5.62 17.74 -0.06
N ASN A 400 -5.68 16.44 0.22
CA ASN A 400 -5.80 15.93 1.59
C ASN A 400 -4.48 16.12 2.38
N ARG A 401 -3.63 17.07 1.96
CA ARG A 401 -2.48 17.56 2.72
C ARG A 401 -3.01 18.31 3.91
N GLN A 402 -3.03 17.62 5.03
CA GLN A 402 -3.38 18.21 6.30
C GLN A 402 -2.34 19.27 6.64
N SER A 403 -2.68 20.54 6.40
CA SER A 403 -1.79 21.65 6.75
C SER A 403 -1.43 21.56 8.24
N LEU A 404 -0.13 21.57 8.54
CA LEU A 404 0.36 21.61 9.93
C LEU A 404 -0.07 22.89 10.68
N TRP A 405 -0.60 23.88 9.95
CA TRP A 405 -1.12 25.14 10.49
C TRP A 405 -2.58 25.06 10.97
N ARG A 406 -3.21 23.88 10.91
CA ARG A 406 -4.53 23.65 11.49
C ARG A 406 -4.47 23.76 13.01
N LEU A 407 -5.52 24.32 13.63
CA LEU A 407 -5.55 24.57 15.07
C LEU A 407 -5.41 23.27 15.88
N GLU A 408 -6.01 22.18 15.42
CA GLU A 408 -5.91 20.83 15.96
C GLU A 408 -4.47 20.28 15.99
N CYS A 409 -3.58 20.75 15.11
CA CYS A 409 -2.17 20.36 15.12
C CYS A 409 -1.36 21.07 16.20
N VAL A 410 -1.87 22.14 16.83
CA VAL A 410 -1.18 22.84 17.93
C VAL A 410 -1.07 21.96 19.17
N ALA A 411 -2.14 21.24 19.52
CA ALA A 411 -2.15 20.28 20.64
C ALA A 411 -1.90 18.83 20.22
N ASN A 412 -1.78 18.56 18.91
CA ASN A 412 -1.49 17.23 18.37
C ASN A 412 -0.45 17.26 17.21
N PRO A 413 0.70 17.92 17.37
CA PRO A 413 1.69 18.01 16.28
C PRO A 413 2.21 16.64 15.86
N SER A 414 2.40 15.69 16.78
CA SER A 414 2.84 14.33 16.44
C SER A 414 1.80 13.59 15.61
N GLY A 415 0.51 13.68 15.96
CA GLY A 415 -0.55 13.04 15.18
C GLY A 415 -0.66 13.63 13.77
N CYS A 416 -0.56 14.96 13.62
CA CYS A 416 -0.59 15.59 12.30
C CYS A 416 0.62 15.21 11.42
N ILE A 417 1.83 15.19 11.99
CA ILE A 417 3.04 14.82 11.24
C ILE A 417 2.97 13.36 10.78
N LEU A 418 2.57 12.44 11.67
CA LEU A 418 2.45 11.02 11.31
C LEU A 418 1.40 10.80 10.22
N ALA A 419 0.27 11.52 10.30
CA ALA A 419 -0.78 11.45 9.30
C ALA A 419 -0.35 11.99 7.93
N ASP A 420 0.35 13.13 7.89
CA ASP A 420 0.86 13.73 6.65
C ASP A 420 1.89 12.83 5.92
N ILE A 421 2.70 12.08 6.69
CA ILE A 421 3.64 11.09 6.15
C ILE A 421 2.90 9.85 5.64
N ALA A 422 1.89 9.38 6.37
CA ALA A 422 1.22 8.11 6.09
C ALA A 422 0.25 8.18 4.91
N PHE A 423 -0.59 9.22 4.81
CA PHE A 423 -1.67 9.26 3.82
C PHE A 423 -1.23 9.11 2.36
N PRO A 424 -0.12 9.74 1.89
CA PRO A 424 0.35 9.56 0.52
C PRO A 424 0.62 8.10 0.13
N ALA A 425 0.95 7.24 1.09
CA ALA A 425 1.18 5.81 0.81
C ALA A 425 -0.10 5.08 0.38
N TYR A 426 -1.28 5.54 0.79
CA TYR A 426 -2.56 4.90 0.50
C TYR A 426 -3.05 5.16 -0.94
N TYR A 427 -2.69 6.30 -1.53
CA TYR A 427 -3.17 6.74 -2.84
C TYR A 427 -2.85 5.75 -3.96
N ASN A 428 -1.63 5.21 -3.96
CA ASN A 428 -1.24 4.25 -4.98
C ASN A 428 -2.06 2.96 -4.93
N TYR A 429 -2.54 2.54 -3.76
CA TYR A 429 -3.40 1.36 -3.66
C TYR A 429 -4.74 1.58 -4.37
N GLN A 430 -5.27 2.80 -4.35
CA GLN A 430 -6.51 3.10 -5.07
C GLN A 430 -6.34 2.97 -6.56
N TRP A 431 -5.24 3.50 -7.09
CA TRP A 431 -4.95 3.38 -8.51
C TRP A 431 -4.69 1.93 -8.91
N LYS A 432 -4.05 1.12 -8.06
CA LYS A 432 -3.93 -0.32 -8.26
C LYS A 432 -5.27 -1.04 -8.32
N ALA A 433 -6.22 -0.67 -7.46
CA ALA A 433 -7.58 -1.21 -7.50
C ALA A 433 -8.34 -0.80 -8.78
N GLN A 434 -8.17 0.44 -9.26
CA GLN A 434 -8.72 0.87 -10.55
C GLN A 434 -8.08 0.09 -11.71
N ASP A 435 -6.76 -0.09 -11.68
CA ASP A 435 -6.02 -0.85 -12.68
C ASP A 435 -6.47 -2.32 -12.71
N HIS A 436 -6.74 -2.92 -11.54
CA HIS A 436 -7.31 -4.27 -11.46
C HIS A 436 -8.66 -4.37 -12.18
N ALA A 437 -9.58 -3.44 -11.96
CA ALA A 437 -10.86 -3.41 -12.67
C ALA A 437 -10.66 -3.25 -14.20
N ALA A 438 -9.74 -2.37 -14.62
CA ALA A 438 -9.45 -2.14 -16.03
C ALA A 438 -8.78 -3.37 -16.71
N ARG A 439 -7.95 -4.14 -15.99
CA ARG A 439 -7.39 -5.42 -16.49
C ARG A 439 -8.46 -6.45 -16.77
N MET A 440 -9.46 -6.56 -15.88
CA MET A 440 -10.60 -7.45 -16.10
C MET A 440 -11.45 -7.00 -17.29
N GLU A 441 -11.63 -5.69 -17.47
CA GLU A 441 -12.33 -5.10 -18.61
C GLU A 441 -11.64 -5.43 -19.94
N LEU A 442 -10.31 -5.26 -20.02
CA LEU A 442 -9.54 -5.63 -21.20
C LEU A 442 -9.63 -7.13 -21.47
N MET A 443 -9.47 -7.98 -20.44
CA MET A 443 -9.59 -9.43 -20.64
C MET A 443 -10.99 -9.83 -21.12
N GLY A 444 -12.06 -9.23 -20.57
CA GLY A 444 -13.43 -9.42 -21.06
C GLY A 444 -13.60 -9.00 -22.52
N ALA A 445 -13.00 -7.89 -22.94
CA ALA A 445 -12.99 -7.46 -24.35
C ALA A 445 -12.27 -8.45 -25.27
N LEU A 446 -11.14 -9.03 -24.83
CA LEU A 446 -10.41 -10.04 -25.60
C LEU A 446 -11.19 -11.35 -25.71
N LEU A 447 -11.90 -11.76 -24.66
CA LEU A 447 -12.78 -12.92 -24.71
C LEU A 447 -13.98 -12.68 -25.64
N TRP A 448 -14.56 -11.49 -25.62
CA TRP A 448 -15.62 -11.11 -26.56
C TRP A 448 -15.11 -11.17 -28.01
N LEU A 449 -13.92 -10.61 -28.26
CA LEU A 449 -13.30 -10.59 -29.59
C LEU A 449 -13.06 -12.01 -30.10
N ARG A 450 -12.55 -12.92 -29.26
CA ARG A 450 -12.33 -14.32 -29.63
C ARG A 450 -13.61 -14.99 -30.17
N THR A 451 -14.78 -14.65 -29.61
CA THR A 451 -16.07 -15.27 -29.96
C THR A 451 -16.81 -14.54 -31.10
N ASN A 452 -16.59 -13.23 -31.28
CA ASN A 452 -17.43 -12.39 -32.14
C ASN A 452 -16.67 -11.72 -33.31
N ALA A 453 -15.34 -11.81 -33.35
CA ALA A 453 -14.56 -11.20 -34.42
C ALA A 453 -14.74 -11.93 -35.75
N THR A 454 -14.74 -11.16 -36.82
CA THR A 454 -14.71 -11.70 -38.19
C THR A 454 -13.29 -12.19 -38.49
N ALA A 455 -13.14 -13.48 -38.81
CA ALA A 455 -11.83 -14.11 -39.06
C ALA A 455 -11.04 -13.47 -40.22
N ASP A 456 -11.74 -12.95 -41.23
CA ASP A 456 -11.14 -12.32 -42.42
C ASP A 456 -10.67 -10.87 -42.19
N GLU A 457 -11.01 -10.26 -41.04
CA GLU A 457 -10.66 -8.88 -40.72
C GLU A 457 -9.55 -8.80 -39.66
N PRO A 458 -8.66 -7.78 -39.73
CA PRO A 458 -7.68 -7.57 -38.67
C PRO A 458 -8.35 -7.40 -37.30
N LEU A 459 -7.80 -8.06 -36.27
CA LEU A 459 -8.34 -8.02 -34.90
C LEU A 459 -8.24 -6.63 -34.25
N GLU A 460 -7.24 -5.84 -34.65
CA GLU A 460 -6.96 -4.54 -34.04
C GLU A 460 -8.10 -3.52 -34.21
N PRO A 461 -8.57 -3.19 -35.44
CA PRO A 461 -9.68 -2.28 -35.63
C PRO A 461 -10.95 -2.73 -34.91
N GLN A 462 -11.20 -4.05 -34.88
CA GLN A 462 -12.36 -4.63 -34.19
C GLN A 462 -12.26 -4.46 -32.68
N LEU A 463 -11.09 -4.73 -32.08
CA LEU A 463 -10.84 -4.49 -30.66
C LEU A 463 -10.95 -3.00 -30.32
N MET A 464 -10.37 -2.12 -31.13
CA MET A 464 -10.45 -0.68 -30.89
C MET A 464 -11.89 -0.17 -30.98
N ALA A 465 -12.66 -0.63 -31.96
CA ALA A 465 -14.08 -0.29 -32.09
C ALA A 465 -14.87 -0.76 -30.86
N TYR A 466 -14.70 -2.02 -30.44
CA TYR A 466 -15.34 -2.55 -29.25
C TYR A 466 -14.96 -1.75 -28.00
N TRP A 467 -13.66 -1.49 -27.81
CA TRP A 467 -13.15 -0.74 -26.66
C TRP A 467 -13.74 0.66 -26.60
N GLN A 468 -13.76 1.40 -27.71
CA GLN A 468 -14.34 2.75 -27.73
C GLN A 468 -15.82 2.78 -27.38
N GLN A 469 -16.59 1.74 -27.74
CA GLN A 469 -18.02 1.67 -27.48
C GLN A 469 -18.37 1.21 -26.06
N HIS A 470 -17.57 0.32 -25.46
CA HIS A 470 -17.94 -0.38 -24.23
C HIS A 470 -17.10 0.01 -23.01
N ARG A 471 -15.98 0.73 -23.19
CA ARG A 471 -15.11 1.12 -22.07
C ARG A 471 -15.82 2.08 -21.10
N ARG A 472 -15.55 1.93 -19.80
CA ARG A 472 -16.06 2.84 -18.77
C ARG A 472 -15.35 4.20 -18.73
N GLY A 473 -14.08 4.25 -19.12
CA GLY A 473 -13.22 5.43 -19.02
C GLY A 473 -12.43 5.75 -20.28
N ASN A 474 -11.47 6.65 -20.17
CA ASN A 474 -10.70 7.16 -21.31
C ASN A 474 -9.32 6.51 -21.49
N ARG A 475 -9.04 5.40 -20.78
CA ARG A 475 -7.75 4.70 -20.86
C ARG A 475 -7.37 4.36 -22.29
N GLU A 476 -6.11 4.62 -22.59
CA GLU A 476 -5.50 4.30 -23.88
C GLU A 476 -5.20 2.79 -23.97
N LEU A 477 -5.46 2.21 -25.14
CA LEU A 477 -4.91 0.92 -25.55
C LEU A 477 -3.85 1.16 -26.62
N ARG A 478 -2.75 0.40 -26.54
CA ARG A 478 -1.69 0.38 -27.57
C ARG A 478 -1.48 -1.03 -28.04
N LEU A 479 -1.31 -1.22 -29.34
CA LEU A 479 -0.74 -2.46 -29.82
C LEU A 479 0.79 -2.38 -29.78
N ALA A 480 1.42 -3.49 -29.45
CA ALA A 480 2.85 -3.63 -29.64
C ALA A 480 3.17 -3.76 -31.13
N ASP A 481 4.43 -3.46 -31.49
CA ASP A 481 4.92 -3.52 -32.87
C ASP A 481 4.77 -4.92 -33.51
N ASP A 482 4.59 -5.96 -32.69
CA ASP A 482 4.36 -7.34 -33.13
C ASP A 482 2.93 -7.59 -33.68
N GLY A 483 2.01 -6.64 -33.50
CA GLY A 483 0.60 -6.78 -33.87
C GLY A 483 -0.14 -7.90 -33.13
N ARG A 484 0.45 -8.46 -32.08
CA ARG A 484 0.01 -9.66 -31.37
C ARG A 484 -0.19 -9.42 -29.88
N THR A 485 0.20 -8.26 -29.39
CA THR A 485 0.07 -7.89 -27.99
C THR A 485 -0.66 -6.56 -27.88
N VAL A 486 -1.63 -6.48 -26.97
CA VAL A 486 -2.31 -5.23 -26.60
C VAL A 486 -1.89 -4.81 -25.20
N ALA A 487 -1.66 -3.52 -25.02
CA ALA A 487 -1.23 -2.89 -23.78
C ALA A 487 -2.25 -1.86 -23.30
N LEU A 488 -2.65 -1.98 -22.04
CA LEU A 488 -3.55 -1.09 -21.32
C LEU A 488 -2.77 -0.09 -20.47
N GLN A 489 -3.17 1.18 -20.53
CA GLN A 489 -2.61 2.22 -19.67
C GLN A 489 -2.95 1.99 -18.19
N LEU A 490 -1.95 2.12 -17.32
CA LEU A 490 -2.09 2.03 -15.86
C LEU A 490 -2.10 3.41 -15.19
N TYR A 491 -2.88 3.54 -14.12
CA TYR A 491 -2.91 4.73 -13.25
C TYR A 491 -1.94 4.63 -12.09
N ALA A 492 -1.61 3.42 -11.64
CA ALA A 492 -0.72 3.23 -10.51
C ALA A 492 0.68 3.82 -10.75
N ASP A 493 1.28 4.29 -9.68
CA ASP A 493 2.67 4.67 -9.67
C ASP A 493 3.55 3.42 -9.67
N GLY A 494 4.51 3.41 -10.59
CA GLY A 494 5.37 2.28 -10.84
C GLY A 494 6.22 2.51 -12.11
N PRO A 495 7.26 1.70 -12.31
CA PRO A 495 8.07 1.74 -13.53
C PRO A 495 7.27 1.32 -14.77
N GLU A 496 6.33 0.41 -14.59
CA GLU A 496 5.42 -0.03 -15.64
C GLU A 496 4.21 0.91 -15.73
N LYS A 497 4.06 1.55 -16.89
CA LYS A 497 2.89 2.40 -17.22
C LYS A 497 1.88 1.71 -18.13
N TRP A 498 2.22 0.50 -18.57
CA TRP A 498 1.47 -0.29 -19.53
C TRP A 498 1.42 -1.73 -19.03
N TRP A 499 0.25 -2.34 -19.14
CA TRP A 499 0.04 -3.75 -18.82
C TRP A 499 -0.45 -4.47 -20.06
N SER A 500 0.21 -5.56 -20.44
CA SER A 500 -0.02 -6.20 -21.72
C SER A 500 -0.54 -7.63 -21.63
N LEU A 501 -1.35 -8.00 -22.63
CA LEU A 501 -1.83 -9.34 -22.91
C LEU A 501 -1.69 -9.66 -24.40
N PRO A 502 -1.51 -10.95 -24.76
CA PRO A 502 -1.60 -11.38 -26.15
C PRO A 502 -3.02 -11.22 -26.70
N LEU A 503 -3.12 -10.96 -28.00
CA LEU A 503 -4.33 -11.13 -28.80
C LEU A 503 -4.51 -12.62 -29.13
N PHE A 504 -5.76 -13.09 -29.05
CA PHE A 504 -6.11 -14.47 -29.39
C PHE A 504 -6.71 -14.52 -30.80
N PRO A 505 -6.55 -15.63 -31.54
CA PRO A 505 -7.22 -15.81 -32.83
C PRO A 505 -8.75 -15.72 -32.69
N ALA A 506 -9.44 -15.22 -33.73
CA ALA A 506 -10.90 -15.25 -33.83
C ALA A 506 -11.39 -16.68 -34.17
N ALA A 507 -12.61 -17.03 -33.73
CA ALA A 507 -13.27 -18.25 -34.20
C ALA A 507 -13.62 -18.09 -35.69
N GLU A 508 -13.28 -19.11 -36.49
CA GLU A 508 -13.66 -19.18 -37.91
C GLU A 508 -15.15 -19.40 -38.11
#